data_AF-A0A529HZG8-F1
#
_entry.id   AF-A0A529HZG8-F1
#
_cell.length_a   1.000
_cell.length_b   1.000
_cell.length_c   1.000
_cell.angle_alpha   90.00
_cell.angle_beta   90.00
_cell.angle_gamma   90.00
#
_symmetry.space_group_name_H-M   'P 1'
#
loop_
_entity.id
_entity.type
_entity.pdbx_description
1 polymer ?
#
loop_
_entity_poly.entity_id
_entity_poly.type
_entity_poly.pdbx_seq_one_letter_code
_entity_poly.pdbx_strand_id
1 'polypeptide(L)'
;MSRNATPSAPTLPVNAFNLLSFPGSTMLVCALAGLALAGCQKQEAAAKKLPIMVRAETVRIADYAPRTSLTGVIAARTLNNLSFRVGGRIAERLVDVGQHVDKDAVLAR
;
A
#
# COMPACT_ATOMS: atom_id res chain seq x y z
N MET A 1 16.79 48.06 17.94
CA MET A 1 18.22 48.43 17.78
C MET A 1 18.76 47.61 16.61
N SER A 2 18.60 48.08 15.37
CA SER A 2 19.50 48.97 14.62
C SER A 2 20.87 48.34 14.30
N ARG A 3 21.13 48.16 12.98
CA ARG A 3 22.40 48.31 12.20
C ARG A 3 22.29 47.46 10.92
N ASN A 4 21.89 48.04 9.78
CA ASN A 4 22.72 48.65 8.72
C ASN A 4 23.59 47.67 7.91
N ALA A 5 23.33 47.54 6.60
CA ALA A 5 24.26 47.89 5.51
C ALA A 5 23.77 47.40 4.12
N THR A 6 23.28 48.33 3.29
CA THR A 6 23.40 48.31 1.82
C THR A 6 24.84 48.67 1.42
N PRO A 7 25.39 48.07 0.35
CA PRO A 7 25.76 48.85 -0.85
C PRO A 7 25.61 47.97 -2.13
N SER A 8 25.65 48.37 -3.39
CA SER A 8 25.89 49.62 -4.11
C SER A 8 25.61 49.23 -5.57
N ALA A 9 24.74 49.95 -6.25
CA ALA A 9 24.56 49.80 -7.69
C ALA A 9 25.82 50.29 -8.42
N PRO A 10 26.31 49.61 -9.47
CA PRO A 10 27.26 50.20 -10.38
C PRO A 10 26.49 51.13 -11.33
N THR A 11 26.69 52.42 -11.14
CA THR A 11 26.30 53.46 -12.09
C THR A 11 27.18 53.34 -13.33
N LEU A 12 26.60 52.89 -14.45
CA LEU A 12 27.20 53.06 -15.77
C LEU A 12 27.11 54.53 -16.16
N PRO A 13 28.19 55.14 -16.70
CA PRO A 13 28.21 56.54 -17.02
C PRO A 13 27.26 56.84 -18.18
N VAL A 14 26.36 57.75 -17.86
CA VAL A 14 25.67 58.65 -18.77
C VAL A 14 26.68 59.25 -19.75
N ASN A 15 26.26 59.41 -21.00
CA ASN A 15 26.79 60.38 -21.97
C ASN A 15 27.75 59.84 -23.04
N ALA A 16 27.17 59.39 -24.16
CA ALA A 16 27.74 59.55 -25.51
C ALA A 16 26.74 59.04 -26.57
N PHE A 17 25.58 59.71 -26.73
CA PHE A 17 24.68 59.35 -27.84
C PHE A 17 23.96 60.55 -28.46
N ASN A 18 24.70 61.66 -28.64
CA ASN A 18 24.28 62.75 -29.50
C ASN A 18 25.05 62.74 -30.84
N LEU A 19 25.10 61.55 -31.46
CA LEU A 19 25.45 61.36 -32.88
C LEU A 19 24.25 60.77 -33.64
N LEU A 20 23.04 61.19 -33.25
CA LEU A 20 21.80 60.85 -33.95
C LEU A 20 21.60 61.80 -35.15
N SER A 21 22.46 61.66 -36.17
CA SER A 21 22.26 62.33 -37.46
C SER A 21 22.75 61.48 -38.64
N PHE A 22 22.44 60.19 -38.68
CA PHE A 22 22.45 59.43 -39.95
C PHE A 22 21.41 58.29 -39.88
N PRO A 23 20.39 58.27 -40.76
CA PRO A 23 19.23 57.35 -40.68
C PRO A 23 19.58 55.86 -40.85
N GLY A 24 20.82 55.54 -41.26
CA GLY A 24 21.31 54.17 -41.39
C GLY A 24 21.79 53.53 -40.08
N SER A 25 22.24 54.33 -39.10
CA SER A 25 22.85 53.81 -37.87
C SER A 25 21.83 53.26 -36.88
N THR A 26 20.64 53.87 -36.82
CA THR A 26 19.53 53.40 -35.97
C THR A 26 18.99 52.04 -36.39
N MET A 27 18.94 51.76 -37.70
CA MET A 27 18.48 50.46 -38.20
C MET A 27 19.46 49.33 -37.85
N LEU A 28 20.77 49.62 -37.91
CA LEU A 28 21.82 48.66 -37.57
C LEU A 28 21.85 48.35 -36.07
N VAL A 29 21.67 49.36 -35.21
CA VAL A 29 21.58 49.16 -33.75
C VAL A 29 20.35 48.34 -33.37
N CYS A 30 19.19 48.61 -33.98
CA CYS A 30 17.98 47.81 -33.75
C CYS A 30 18.14 46.36 -34.24
N ALA A 31 18.79 46.15 -35.38
CA ALA A 31 19.07 44.80 -35.89
C ALA A 31 20.03 44.02 -34.97
N LEU A 32 21.08 44.68 -34.47
CA LEU A 32 22.02 44.07 -33.52
C LEU A 32 21.34 43.73 -32.19
N ALA A 33 20.47 44.61 -31.69
CA ALA A 33 19.68 44.39 -30.49
C ALA A 33 18.68 43.22 -30.66
N GLY A 34 18.07 43.10 -31.84
CA GLY A 34 17.20 41.98 -32.19
C GLY A 34 17.94 40.63 -32.20
N LEU A 35 19.14 40.57 -32.78
CA LEU A 35 19.98 39.36 -32.73
C LEU A 35 20.43 39.02 -31.30
N ALA A 36 20.76 40.03 -30.49
CA ALA A 36 21.14 39.82 -29.09
C ALA A 36 19.96 39.28 -28.25
N LEU A 37 18.72 39.72 -28.52
CA LEU A 37 17.53 39.19 -27.86
C LEU A 37 17.17 37.77 -28.32
N ALA A 38 17.35 37.44 -29.60
CA ALA A 38 17.11 36.10 -30.13
C ALA A 38 18.06 35.03 -29.52
N GLY A 39 19.25 35.43 -29.06
CA GLY A 39 20.20 34.56 -28.36
C GLY A 39 19.90 34.32 -26.88
N CYS A 40 18.94 35.03 -26.28
CA CYS A 40 18.60 34.91 -24.85
C CYS A 40 17.49 33.86 -24.57
N GLN A 41 17.08 33.09 -25.59
CA GLN A 41 16.23 31.92 -25.43
C GLN A 41 17.07 30.76 -24.87
N LYS A 42 16.85 30.44 -23.60
CA LYS A 42 17.44 29.25 -22.96
C LYS A 42 16.74 28.03 -23.56
N GLN A 43 17.41 27.31 -24.45
CA GLN A 43 16.91 26.06 -25.03
C GLN A 43 16.71 25.04 -23.89
N GLU A 44 15.49 24.94 -23.38
CA GLU A 44 15.14 23.96 -22.35
C GLU A 44 15.05 22.59 -23.03
N ALA A 45 16.20 21.90 -23.09
CA ALA A 45 16.25 20.51 -23.48
C ALA A 45 15.30 19.73 -22.56
N ALA A 46 14.37 18.99 -23.16
CA ALA A 46 13.34 18.23 -22.46
C ALA A 46 13.95 17.51 -21.23
N ALA A 47 13.53 17.92 -20.04
CA ALA A 47 14.05 17.39 -18.79
C ALA A 47 13.94 15.86 -18.83
N LYS A 48 15.09 15.18 -18.68
CA LYS A 48 15.16 13.72 -18.71
C LYS A 48 14.26 13.21 -17.58
N LYS A 49 13.13 12.56 -17.90
CA LYS A 49 12.24 11.98 -16.86
C LYS A 49 13.05 11.00 -16.03
N LEU A 50 13.25 11.32 -14.74
CA LEU A 50 13.88 10.41 -13.81
C LEU A 50 12.95 9.21 -13.60
N PRO A 51 13.49 7.99 -13.52
CA PRO A 51 12.69 6.82 -13.21
C PRO A 51 12.05 6.97 -11.83
N ILE A 52 10.75 6.67 -11.75
CA ILE A 52 9.99 6.69 -10.51
C ILE A 52 10.41 5.47 -9.70
N MET A 53 10.84 5.70 -8.46
CA MET A 53 11.17 4.60 -7.56
C MET A 53 9.90 3.86 -7.15
N VAL A 54 9.86 2.56 -7.40
CA VAL A 54 8.77 1.66 -6.99
C VAL A 54 9.32 0.51 -6.16
N ARG A 55 8.52 0.00 -5.24
CA ARG A 55 8.83 -1.23 -4.51
C ARG A 55 8.13 -2.39 -5.21
N ALA A 56 8.92 -3.31 -5.75
CA ALA A 56 8.43 -4.57 -6.30
C ALA A 56 8.75 -5.71 -5.33
N GLU A 57 7.85 -6.67 -5.22
CA GLU A 57 8.11 -7.94 -4.55
C GLU A 57 7.91 -9.08 -5.55
N THR A 58 8.79 -10.07 -5.50
CA THR A 58 8.74 -11.22 -6.40
C THR A 58 7.78 -12.27 -5.84
N VAL A 59 6.78 -12.63 -6.63
CA VAL A 59 5.80 -13.65 -6.26
C VAL A 59 6.47 -15.02 -6.31
N ARG A 60 6.30 -15.81 -5.24
CA ARG A 60 6.71 -17.21 -5.17
C ARG A 60 5.53 -18.05 -4.70
N ILE A 61 5.44 -19.26 -5.20
CA ILE A 61 4.48 -20.25 -4.71
C ILE A 61 4.89 -20.63 -3.29
N ALA A 62 3.93 -20.62 -2.38
CA ALA A 62 4.12 -21.03 -0.99
C ALA A 62 2.95 -21.92 -0.57
N ASP A 63 3.24 -23.00 0.13
CA ASP A 63 2.24 -23.89 0.69
C ASP A 63 1.59 -23.23 1.91
N TYR A 64 0.47 -22.55 1.67
CA TYR A 64 -0.30 -21.85 2.69
C TYR A 64 -1.41 -22.76 3.23
N ALA A 65 -1.19 -23.31 4.43
CA ALA A 65 -2.15 -24.15 5.15
C ALA A 65 -2.29 -23.70 6.61
N PRO A 66 -3.06 -22.62 6.89
CA PRO A 66 -3.24 -22.14 8.25
C PRO A 66 -4.02 -23.18 9.07
N ARG A 67 -3.60 -23.41 10.32
CA ARG A 67 -4.37 -24.23 11.26
C ARG A 67 -5.62 -23.47 11.69
N THR A 68 -6.79 -24.03 11.44
CA THR A 68 -8.07 -23.51 11.92
C THR A 68 -8.51 -24.26 13.17
N SER A 69 -8.78 -23.53 14.26
CA SER A 69 -9.41 -24.09 15.45
C SER A 69 -10.92 -23.81 15.42
N LEU A 70 -11.73 -24.84 15.59
CA LEU A 70 -13.18 -24.70 15.70
C LEU A 70 -13.60 -25.05 17.12
N THR A 71 -14.52 -24.26 17.69
CA THR A 71 -15.15 -24.56 18.97
C THR A 71 -16.35 -25.47 18.75
N GLY A 72 -16.68 -26.28 19.76
CA GLY A 72 -17.81 -27.19 19.69
C GLY A 72 -17.89 -28.06 20.94
N VAL A 73 -18.93 -28.88 20.99
CA VAL A 73 -19.16 -29.84 22.07
C VAL A 73 -19.12 -31.25 21.48
N ILE A 74 -18.48 -32.19 22.19
CA ILE A 74 -18.47 -33.60 21.81
C ILE A 74 -19.75 -34.24 22.36
N ALA A 75 -20.52 -34.88 21.50
CA ALA A 75 -21.71 -35.63 21.86
C ALA A 75 -21.64 -37.05 21.31
N ALA A 76 -22.39 -37.98 21.93
CA ALA A 76 -22.51 -39.34 21.42
C ALA A 76 -23.13 -39.32 20.02
N ARG A 77 -22.58 -40.11 19.09
CA ARG A 77 -23.16 -40.28 17.74
C ARG A 77 -24.60 -40.80 17.81
N THR A 78 -24.88 -41.66 18.79
CA THR A 78 -26.20 -42.24 19.00
C THR A 78 -26.40 -42.42 20.50
N LEU A 79 -27.55 -41.98 21.00
CA LEU A 79 -27.95 -42.13 22.40
C LEU A 79 -29.16 -43.03 22.48
N ASN A 80 -29.00 -44.20 23.09
CA ASN A 80 -30.07 -45.19 23.22
C ASN A 80 -30.67 -45.15 24.62
N ASN A 81 -31.88 -44.63 24.74
CA ASN A 81 -32.67 -44.68 25.97
C ASN A 81 -33.49 -45.97 25.99
N LEU A 82 -32.89 -47.05 26.50
CA LEU A 82 -33.52 -48.36 26.59
C LEU A 82 -34.58 -48.40 27.70
N SER A 83 -35.66 -49.12 27.47
CA SER A 83 -36.72 -49.36 28.44
C SER A 83 -37.29 -50.77 28.31
N PHE A 84 -37.91 -51.27 29.37
CA PHE A 84 -38.61 -52.55 29.33
C PHE A 84 -39.92 -52.40 28.55
N ARG A 85 -40.16 -53.35 27.65
CA ARG A 85 -41.39 -53.38 26.82
C ARG A 85 -42.57 -54.08 27.48
N VAL A 86 -42.33 -54.78 28.59
CA VAL A 86 -43.32 -55.56 29.33
C VAL A 86 -43.23 -55.22 30.81
N GLY A 87 -44.35 -55.35 31.53
CA GLY A 87 -44.36 -55.25 32.98
C GLY A 87 -43.67 -56.45 33.63
N GLY A 88 -43.08 -56.25 34.81
CA GLY A 88 -42.38 -57.31 35.53
C GLY A 88 -41.47 -56.75 36.63
N ARG A 89 -40.74 -57.65 37.30
CA ARG A 89 -39.67 -57.31 38.24
C ARG A 89 -38.34 -57.83 37.68
N ILE A 90 -37.26 -57.07 37.88
CA ILE A 90 -35.91 -57.48 37.48
C ILE A 90 -35.42 -58.54 38.47
N ALA A 91 -35.04 -59.71 37.98
CA ALA A 91 -34.41 -60.76 38.77
C ALA A 91 -32.91 -60.47 38.96
N GLU A 92 -32.23 -60.01 37.90
CA GLU A 92 -30.80 -59.68 37.96
C GLU A 92 -30.36 -58.66 36.89
N ARG A 93 -29.23 -57.99 37.18
CA ARG A 93 -28.54 -57.07 36.26
C ARG A 93 -27.22 -57.70 35.81
N LEU A 94 -27.05 -57.87 34.51
CA LEU A 94 -25.91 -58.60 33.92
C LEU A 94 -24.72 -57.70 33.55
N VAL A 95 -24.90 -56.38 33.60
CA VAL A 95 -23.89 -55.39 33.21
C VAL A 95 -23.78 -54.27 34.24
N ASP A 96 -22.60 -53.66 34.32
CA ASP A 96 -22.34 -52.53 35.20
C ASP A 96 -22.23 -51.20 34.47
N VAL A 97 -22.35 -50.11 35.22
CA VAL A 97 -22.25 -48.75 34.70
C VAL A 97 -20.85 -48.51 34.14
N GLY A 98 -20.76 -48.06 32.89
CA GLY A 98 -19.51 -47.80 32.19
C GLY A 98 -18.93 -49.00 31.44
N GLN A 99 -19.53 -50.20 31.53
CA GLN A 99 -19.14 -51.32 30.68
C GLN A 99 -19.47 -51.07 29.21
N HIS A 100 -18.60 -51.56 28.34
CA HIS A 100 -18.90 -51.68 26.92
C HIS A 100 -19.82 -52.88 26.69
N VAL A 101 -20.82 -52.70 25.83
CA VAL A 101 -21.78 -53.76 25.50
C VAL A 101 -21.91 -53.86 23.99
N ASP A 102 -21.96 -55.10 23.50
CA ASP A 102 -22.16 -55.39 22.10
C ASP A 102 -23.64 -55.36 21.72
N LYS A 103 -23.90 -55.34 20.42
CA LYS A 103 -25.26 -55.49 19.90
C LYS A 103 -25.87 -56.80 20.39
N ASP A 104 -27.16 -56.74 20.75
CA ASP A 104 -27.96 -57.88 21.20
C ASP A 104 -27.53 -58.46 22.58
N ALA A 105 -26.60 -57.80 23.29
CA ALA A 105 -26.24 -58.16 24.65
C ALA A 105 -27.42 -57.98 25.62
N VAL A 106 -27.64 -58.99 26.46
CA VAL A 106 -28.69 -58.97 27.49
C VAL A 106 -28.22 -58.15 28.68
N LEU A 107 -28.93 -57.07 29.01
CA LEU A 107 -28.55 -56.15 30.10
C LEU A 107 -29.18 -56.54 31.45
N ALA A 108 -30.41 -57.05 31.43
CA ALA A 108 -31.18 -57.46 32.60
C ALA A 108 -32.29 -58.44 32.22
N ARG A 109 -32.73 -59.27 33.16
CA ARG A 109 -33.86 -60.20 33.02
C ARG A 109 -34.69 -60.27 34.30
#